data_AF-A0A1F8ARM8-F1
#
_entry.id   AF-A0A1F8ARM8-F1
#
_cell.length_a   1.000
_cell.length_b   1.000
_cell.length_c   1.000
_cell.angle_alpha   90.00
_cell.angle_beta   90.00
_cell.angle_gamma   90.00
#
_symmetry.space_group_name_H-M   'P 1'
#
loop_
_entity.id
_entity.type
_entity.pdbx_description
1 polymer ?
#
loop_
_entity_poly.entity_id
_entity_poly.type
_entity_poly.pdbx_seq_one_letter_code
_entity_poly.pdbx_strand_id
1 'polypeptide(L)'
;MRSKKIKSKIPKFRSYEEEANFWDTHEFIDFENELEDVDIVFELDKPRSETLILRVQKGFKNNLEKIARSKGLNVSTLARMWLMEKMQSLNFKNLTKSTQS
;
A
#
# COMPACT_ATOMS: atom_id res chain seq x y z
N MET A 1 13.48 37.89 23.71
CA MET A 1 12.32 38.43 22.96
C MET A 1 11.12 37.55 23.30
N ARG A 2 10.01 38.12 23.81
CA ARG A 2 8.82 37.34 24.19
C ARG A 2 8.10 36.89 22.91
N SER A 3 8.09 35.59 22.63
CA SER A 3 7.30 35.01 21.54
C SER A 3 5.82 35.28 21.81
N LYS A 4 5.20 36.12 20.97
CA LYS A 4 3.76 36.39 21.01
C LYS A 4 3.09 35.12 20.50
N LYS A 5 2.49 34.32 21.40
CA LYS A 5 1.64 33.19 21.02
C LYS A 5 0.60 33.69 20.03
N ILE A 6 0.76 33.32 18.75
CA ILE A 6 -0.28 33.50 17.74
C ILE A 6 -1.44 32.63 18.23
N LYS A 7 -2.57 33.25 18.53
CA LYS A 7 -3.77 32.50 18.89
C LYS A 7 -4.23 31.81 17.61
N SER A 8 -4.16 30.48 17.60
CA SER A 8 -4.79 29.66 16.57
C SER A 8 -6.28 30.02 16.51
N LYS A 9 -6.82 30.13 15.29
CA LYS A 9 -8.25 30.38 15.08
C LYS A 9 -9.08 29.15 15.42
N ILE A 10 -8.48 27.95 15.38
CA ILE A 10 -9.13 26.69 15.74
C ILE A 10 -9.12 26.57 17.27
N PRO A 11 -10.29 26.55 17.93
CA PRO A 11 -10.36 26.43 19.37
C PRO A 11 -10.02 25.01 19.83
N LYS A 12 -9.75 24.86 21.13
CA LYS A 12 -9.69 23.52 21.74
C LYS A 12 -11.11 23.06 22.06
N PHE A 13 -11.58 22.05 21.34
CA PHE A 13 -12.89 21.44 21.58
C PHE A 13 -12.90 20.61 22.87
N ARG A 14 -14.04 20.62 23.57
CA ARG A 14 -14.27 19.83 24.78
C ARG A 14 -15.00 18.53 24.48
N SER A 15 -15.66 18.43 23.33
CA SER A 15 -16.33 17.22 22.85
C SER A 15 -16.31 17.12 21.32
N TYR A 16 -16.51 15.91 20.80
CA TYR A 16 -16.66 15.67 19.36
C TYR A 16 -17.88 16.39 18.75
N GLU A 17 -18.95 16.54 19.53
CA GLU A 17 -20.16 17.24 19.09
C GLU A 17 -19.91 18.74 18.91
N GLU A 18 -19.11 19.36 19.80
CA GLU A 18 -18.71 20.76 19.68
C GLU A 18 -17.84 20.99 18.44
N GLU A 19 -16.92 20.05 18.17
CA GLU A 19 -16.07 20.07 16.97
C GLU A 19 -16.88 19.95 15.68
N ALA A 20 -17.81 19.00 15.61
CA ALA A 20 -18.68 18.82 14.45
C ALA A 20 -19.50 20.09 14.15
N ASN A 21 -20.15 20.65 15.18
CA ASN A 21 -20.92 21.90 15.04
C ASN A 21 -20.05 23.09 14.60
N PHE A 22 -18.79 23.13 15.02
CA PHE A 22 -17.85 24.17 14.58
C PHE A 22 -17.56 24.04 13.08
N TRP A 23 -17.25 22.84 12.59
CA TRP A 23 -16.98 22.59 11.18
C TRP A 23 -18.22 22.69 10.29
N ASP A 24 -19.42 22.43 10.81
CA ASP A 24 -20.68 22.64 10.08
C ASP A 24 -21.01 24.13 9.86
N THR A 25 -20.45 25.02 10.69
CA THR A 25 -20.76 26.45 10.68
C THR A 25 -19.63 27.32 10.15
N HIS A 26 -18.43 26.76 9.93
CA HIS A 26 -17.25 27.49 9.47
C HIS A 26 -16.67 26.89 8.19
N GLU A 27 -16.30 27.76 7.26
CA GLU A 27 -15.66 27.35 6.01
C GLU A 27 -14.21 26.90 6.27
N PHE A 28 -13.85 25.72 5.79
CA PHE A 28 -12.53 25.12 5.98
C PHE A 28 -11.39 26.00 5.43
N ILE A 29 -11.67 26.77 4.37
CA ILE A 29 -10.69 27.63 3.69
C ILE A 29 -10.16 28.77 4.58
N ASP A 30 -10.94 29.20 5.59
CA ASP A 30 -10.53 30.25 6.52
C ASP A 30 -9.39 29.81 7.47
N PHE A 31 -9.12 28.50 7.49
CA PHE A 31 -8.12 27.83 8.31
C PHE A 31 -7.03 27.14 7.49
N GLU A 32 -6.97 27.32 6.17
CA GLU A 32 -6.01 26.64 5.27
C GLU A 32 -4.54 26.79 5.76
N ASN A 33 -4.19 27.95 6.32
CA ASN A 33 -2.85 28.21 6.86
C ASN A 33 -2.53 27.49 8.19
N GLU A 34 -3.53 26.89 8.83
CA GLU A 34 -3.43 26.14 10.09
C GLU A 34 -3.72 24.63 9.90
N LEU A 35 -3.99 24.20 8.67
CA LEU A 35 -4.31 22.83 8.29
C LEU A 35 -3.16 22.22 7.50
N GLU A 36 -3.02 20.90 7.57
CA GLU A 36 -2.02 20.15 6.80
C GLU A 36 -2.74 19.31 5.74
N ASP A 37 -2.18 19.29 4.53
CA ASP A 37 -2.64 18.39 3.48
C ASP A 37 -2.48 16.94 3.94
N VAL A 38 -3.59 16.20 3.92
CA VAL A 38 -3.58 14.76 4.16
C VAL A 38 -3.74 14.02 2.85
N ASP A 39 -2.81 13.11 2.57
CA ASP A 39 -2.96 12.14 1.49
C ASP A 39 -4.06 11.14 1.88
N ILE A 40 -5.27 11.35 1.36
CA ILE A 40 -6.39 10.44 1.62
C ILE A 40 -6.19 9.15 0.81
N VAL A 41 -5.65 8.11 1.45
CA VAL A 41 -5.57 6.77 0.86
C VAL A 41 -6.90 6.03 1.10
N PHE A 42 -7.81 6.13 0.13
CA PHE A 42 -9.01 5.28 0.09
C PHE A 42 -8.64 3.85 -0.31
N GLU A 43 -8.44 2.95 0.67
CA GLU A 43 -8.32 1.51 0.41
C GLU A 43 -9.70 0.84 0.21
N LEU A 44 -10.44 1.23 -0.85
CA LEU A 44 -11.79 0.73 -1.12
C LEU A 44 -11.83 -0.70 -1.69
N ASP A 45 -10.73 -1.18 -2.25
CA ASP A 45 -10.57 -2.54 -2.74
C ASP A 45 -9.24 -3.07 -2.19
N LYS A 46 -9.25 -3.77 -1.05
CA LYS A 46 -8.13 -4.67 -0.77
C LYS A 46 -8.28 -5.85 -1.74
N PRO A 47 -7.47 -5.97 -2.81
CA PRO A 47 -7.43 -7.22 -3.55
C PRO A 47 -7.19 -8.36 -2.55
N ARG A 48 -7.82 -9.52 -2.79
CA ARG A 48 -7.57 -10.78 -2.06
C ARG A 48 -6.14 -11.32 -2.32
N SER A 49 -5.15 -10.44 -2.36
CA SER A 49 -3.75 -10.75 -2.49
C SER A 49 -3.16 -10.88 -1.09
N GLU A 50 -2.83 -12.11 -0.71
CA GLU A 50 -1.98 -12.35 0.44
C GLU A 50 -0.52 -12.01 0.10
N THR A 51 0.18 -11.39 1.04
CA THR A 51 1.60 -11.07 0.88
C THR A 51 2.46 -12.26 1.28
N LEU A 52 3.34 -12.69 0.37
CA LEU A 52 4.32 -13.74 0.62
C LEU A 52 5.70 -13.14 0.89
N ILE A 53 6.23 -13.31 2.10
CA ILE A 53 7.58 -12.88 2.47
C ILE A 53 8.54 -14.06 2.27
N LEU A 54 9.54 -13.89 1.40
CA LEU A 54 10.54 -14.92 1.07
C LEU A 54 11.94 -14.45 1.45
N ARG A 55 12.66 -15.27 2.22
CA ARG A 55 14.10 -15.07 2.45
C ARG A 55 14.88 -15.69 1.30
N VAL A 56 15.66 -14.87 0.61
CA VAL A 56 16.53 -15.28 -0.50
C VAL A 56 17.90 -14.64 -0.36
N GLN A 57 18.91 -15.22 -1.01
CA GLN A 57 20.24 -14.61 -1.07
C GLN A 57 20.22 -13.29 -1.85
N LYS A 58 21.06 -12.33 -1.43
CA LYS A 58 21.13 -10.99 -2.07
C LYS A 58 21.45 -11.07 -3.56
N GLY A 59 22.38 -11.93 -3.97
CA GLY A 59 22.73 -12.12 -5.38
C GLY A 59 21.55 -12.62 -6.23
N PHE A 60 20.75 -13.52 -5.67
CA PHE A 60 19.55 -14.03 -6.33
C PHE A 60 18.50 -12.94 -6.52
N LYS A 61 18.22 -12.14 -5.47
CA LYS A 61 17.30 -10.99 -5.54
C LYS A 61 17.72 -10.02 -6.64
N ASN A 62 19.00 -9.65 -6.68
CA ASN A 62 19.53 -8.71 -7.67
C ASN A 62 19.36 -9.22 -9.10
N ASN A 63 19.60 -10.51 -9.34
CA ASN A 63 19.42 -11.11 -10.65
C ASN A 63 17.94 -11.13 -11.06
N LEU A 64 17.05 -11.48 -10.14
CA LEU A 64 15.61 -11.46 -10.38
C LEU A 64 15.11 -10.06 -10.75
N GLU A 65 15.58 -9.03 -10.04
CA GLU A 65 15.25 -7.63 -10.33
C GLU A 65 15.75 -7.18 -11.71
N LYS A 66 16.97 -7.58 -12.11
CA LYS A 66 17.51 -7.26 -13.44
C LYS A 66 16.65 -7.86 -14.55
N ILE A 67 16.23 -9.11 -14.41
CA ILE A 67 15.39 -9.81 -15.38
C ILE A 67 13.98 -9.18 -15.44
N ALA A 68 13.43 -8.80 -14.29
CA ALA A 68 12.13 -8.13 -14.23
C ALA A 68 12.19 -6.79 -14.97
N ARG A 69 13.21 -5.97 -14.68
CA ARG A 69 13.43 -4.68 -15.34
C ARG A 69 13.62 -4.81 -16.84
N SER A 70 14.41 -5.77 -17.32
CA SER A 70 14.59 -5.98 -18.76
C SER A 70 13.30 -6.38 -19.49
N LYS A 71 12.30 -6.86 -18.75
CA LYS A 71 10.98 -7.23 -19.25
C LYS A 71 9.91 -6.15 -18.99
N GLY A 72 10.28 -5.01 -18.40
CA GLY A 72 9.34 -3.95 -18.01
C GLY A 72 8.40 -4.35 -16.86
N LEU A 73 8.78 -5.34 -16.05
CA LEU A 73 7.98 -5.88 -14.96
C LEU A 73 8.58 -5.52 -13.60
N ASN A 74 7.72 -5.46 -12.58
CA ASN A 74 8.19 -5.46 -11.20
C ASN A 74 8.60 -6.90 -10.78
N VAL A 75 9.40 -6.98 -9.70
CA VAL A 75 9.96 -8.26 -9.24
C VAL A 75 8.88 -9.23 -8.72
N SER A 76 7.81 -8.73 -8.11
CA SER A 76 6.73 -9.57 -7.54
C SER A 76 5.84 -10.16 -8.64
N THR A 77 5.56 -9.42 -9.70
CA THR A 77 4.84 -9.86 -10.90
C THR A 77 5.63 -10.94 -11.62
N LEU A 78 6.93 -10.73 -11.86
CA LEU A 78 7.78 -11.74 -12.49
C LEU A 78 7.81 -13.03 -11.63
N ALA A 79 8.02 -12.89 -10.32
CA ALA A 79 8.03 -14.02 -9.41
C ALA A 79 6.69 -14.78 -9.43
N ARG A 80 5.57 -14.07 -9.38
CA ARG A 80 4.23 -14.67 -9.45
C ARG A 80 4.03 -15.46 -10.74
N MET A 81 4.38 -14.89 -11.89
CA MET A 81 4.24 -15.55 -13.19
C MET A 81 5.03 -16.86 -13.24
N TRP A 82 6.30 -16.84 -12.83
CA TRP A 82 7.14 -18.05 -12.82
C TRP A 82 6.68 -19.10 -11.82
N LEU A 83 6.19 -18.69 -10.65
CA LEU A 83 5.62 -19.62 -9.67
C LEU A 83 4.36 -20.30 -10.24
N MET A 84 3.48 -19.55 -10.90
CA MET A 84 2.29 -20.10 -11.55
C MET A 84 2.65 -21.08 -12.68
N GLU A 85 3.59 -20.71 -13.55
CA GLU A 85 4.09 -21.58 -14.62
C GLU A 85 4.66 -22.88 -14.04
N LYS A 86 5.45 -22.77 -12.96
CA LYS A 86 6.04 -23.94 -12.31
C LYS A 86 4.97 -24.85 -11.72
N MET A 87 3.96 -24.30 -11.03
CA MET A 87 2.86 -25.07 -10.47
C MET A 87 2.06 -25.80 -11.56
N GLN A 88 1.77 -25.14 -12.69
CA GLN A 88 1.10 -25.77 -13.83
C GLN A 88 1.93 -26.94 -14.38
N SER A 89 3.24 -26.74 -14.55
CA SER A 89 4.14 -27.79 -15.04
C SER A 89 4.23 -29.00 -14.10
N LEU A 90 4.16 -28.78 -12.79
CA LEU A 90 4.19 -29.84 -11.78
C LEU A 90 2.88 -30.63 -11.76
N ASN A 91 1.73 -29.93 -11.83
CA ASN A 91 0.43 -30.57 -11.93
C ASN A 91 0.32 -31.45 -13.18
N PHE A 92 0.82 -30.98 -14.32
CA PHE A 92 0.87 -31.77 -15.55
C PHE A 92 1.71 -33.05 -15.39
N LYS A 93 2.88 -32.97 -14.75
CA LYS A 93 3.74 -34.14 -14.50
C LYS A 93 3.12 -35.17 -13.55
N ASN A 94 2.32 -34.71 -12.58
CA ASN A 94 1.63 -35.60 -11.64
C ASN A 94 0.52 -36.40 -12.33
N LEU A 95 -0.20 -35.79 -13.29
CA LEU A 95 -1.24 -36.46 -14.09
C LEU A 95 -0.66 -37.51 -15.05
N THR A 96 0.52 -37.25 -15.64
CA THR A 96 1.17 -38.23 -16.53
C THR A 96 1.75 -39.43 -15.80
N LYS A 97 2.05 -39.31 -14.50
CA LYS A 97 2.55 -40.42 -13.68
C LYS A 97 1.43 -41.36 -13.18
N SER A 98 0.21 -40.84 -12.99
CA SER A 98 -0.94 -41.65 -12.56
C SER A 98 -1.59 -42.49 -13.67
N THR A 99 -1.22 -42.28 -14.93
CA THR A 99 -1.77 -43.04 -16.08
C THR A 99 -0.86 -44.18 -16.56
N GLN A 100 0.35 -44.31 -15.99
CA GLN A 100 1.29 -45.40 -16.31
C GLN A 100 1.46 -46.40 -15.16
N SER A 101 0.54 -46.45 -14.19
CA SER A 101 0.54 -47.46 -13.12
C SER A 101 -0.74 -48.28 -13.10
#